data_AF-A0A2G2ZWQ3-F1
#
_entry.id   AF-A0A2G2ZWQ3-F1
#
_cell.length_a   1.000
_cell.length_b   1.000
_cell.length_c   1.000
_cell.angle_alpha   90.00
_cell.angle_beta   90.00
_cell.angle_gamma   90.00
#
_symmetry.space_group_name_H-M   'P 1'
#
loop_
_entity.id
_entity.type
_entity.pdbx_description
1 polymer ?
#
loop_
_entity_poly.entity_id
_entity_poly.type
_entity_poly.pdbx_seq_one_letter_code
_entity_poly.pdbx_strand_id
1 'polypeptide(L)'
;MALAMVAEDRQINNVLEEGNEMQIRGAKVYLCEGEELSFYEVLLRARQRREIVIGYRLANTEKAVINPPAKTERRKWSVKDVFVVIADKE
;
A
#
# COMPACT_ATOMS: atom_id res chain seq x y z
N MET A 1 21.93 -5.25 1.90
CA MET A 1 21.59 -6.69 1.89
C MET A 1 20.94 -7.04 3.22
N ALA A 2 19.71 -7.54 3.21
CA ALA A 2 18.97 -7.93 4.43
C ALA A 2 19.32 -9.38 4.83
N LEU A 3 20.51 -9.55 5.44
CA LEU A 3 21.12 -10.86 5.69
C LEU A 3 20.23 -11.85 6.44
N ALA A 4 19.46 -11.38 7.43
CA ALA A 4 18.56 -12.24 8.20
C ALA A 4 17.41 -12.79 7.35
N MET A 5 16.78 -11.96 6.52
CA MET A 5 15.63 -12.35 5.70
C MET A 5 16.02 -13.36 4.61
N VAL A 6 17.18 -13.18 3.99
CA VAL A 6 17.69 -14.10 2.95
C VAL A 6 18.23 -15.41 3.57
N ALA A 7 18.72 -15.35 4.81
CA ALA A 7 19.11 -16.54 5.55
C ALA A 7 17.90 -17.41 5.93
N GLU A 8 16.77 -16.78 6.28
CA GLU A 8 15.50 -17.47 6.56
C GLU A 8 14.87 -18.05 5.29
N ASP A 9 14.83 -17.29 4.20
CA ASP A 9 14.36 -17.78 2.90
C ASP A 9 15.15 -17.15 1.74
N ARG A 10 15.87 -17.99 0.99
CA ARG A 10 16.68 -17.55 -0.16
C ARG A 10 15.82 -16.93 -1.28
N GLN A 11 14.54 -17.27 -1.39
CA GLN A 11 13.64 -16.70 -2.39
C GLN A 11 13.37 -15.21 -2.17
N ILE A 12 13.54 -14.71 -0.93
CA ILE A 12 13.36 -13.28 -0.60
C ILE A 12 14.37 -12.40 -1.34
N ASN A 13 15.56 -12.92 -1.68
CA ASN A 13 16.54 -12.11 -2.42
C ASN A 13 15.99 -11.67 -3.79
N ASN A 14 15.23 -12.53 -4.47
CA ASN A 14 14.61 -12.20 -5.74
C ASN A 14 13.50 -11.15 -5.56
N VAL A 15 12.71 -11.25 -4.48
CA VAL A 15 11.65 -10.26 -4.16
C VAL A 15 12.23 -8.87 -3.88
N LEU A 16 13.44 -8.80 -3.30
CA LEU A 16 14.12 -7.54 -3.02
C LEU A 16 14.77 -6.90 -4.25
N GLU A 17 15.12 -7.70 -5.28
CA GLU A 17 15.84 -7.23 -6.47
C GLU A 17 14.95 -6.96 -7.69
N GLU A 18 13.77 -7.60 -7.78
CA GLU A 18 12.98 -7.57 -9.02
C GLU A 18 12.00 -6.39 -9.16
N GLY A 19 12.20 -5.63 -10.24
CA GLY A 19 11.19 -5.00 -11.12
C GLY A 19 10.23 -3.96 -10.56
N ASN A 20 9.52 -4.28 -9.48
CA ASN A 20 8.56 -3.41 -8.83
C ASN A 20 9.21 -2.62 -7.69
N GLU A 21 8.65 -1.46 -7.39
CA GLU A 21 9.10 -0.61 -6.29
C GLU A 21 7.96 -0.26 -5.35
N MET A 22 8.33 0.02 -4.09
CA MET A 22 7.40 0.57 -3.12
C MET A 22 7.27 2.07 -3.35
N GLN A 23 6.05 2.54 -3.60
CA GLN A 23 5.74 3.93 -3.91
C GLN A 23 4.65 4.47 -2.97
N ILE A 24 4.69 5.77 -2.70
CA ILE A 24 3.63 6.47 -1.95
C ILE A 24 2.72 7.18 -2.94
N ARG A 25 1.43 6.85 -2.92
CA ARG A 25 0.41 7.41 -3.81
C ARG A 25 -0.60 8.23 -3.02
N GLY A 26 -0.97 9.41 -3.53
CA GLY A 26 -1.99 10.24 -2.89
C GLY A 26 -3.39 9.59 -2.97
N ALA A 27 -4.19 9.74 -1.92
CA ALA A 27 -5.51 9.10 -1.85
C ALA A 27 -6.46 9.50 -2.99
N LYS A 28 -6.34 10.73 -3.51
CA LYS A 28 -7.13 11.22 -4.66
C LYS A 28 -7.08 10.35 -5.92
N VAL A 29 -6.08 9.46 -6.04
CA VAL A 29 -5.95 8.53 -7.16
C VAL A 29 -6.99 7.41 -7.10
N TYR A 30 -7.45 7.06 -5.89
CA TYR A 30 -8.32 5.91 -5.62
C TYR A 30 -9.69 6.29 -5.09
N LEU A 31 -9.85 7.47 -4.47
CA LEU A 31 -11.07 7.84 -3.76
C LEU A 31 -11.32 9.36 -3.75
N CYS A 32 -12.56 9.74 -3.44
CA CYS A 32 -12.99 11.12 -3.24
C CYS A 32 -12.91 11.55 -1.76
N GLU A 33 -12.91 12.87 -1.50
CA GLU A 33 -12.89 13.39 -0.12
C GLU A 33 -14.09 12.90 0.68
N GLY A 34 -13.81 12.30 1.84
CA GLY A 34 -14.84 11.82 2.75
C GLY A 34 -15.54 10.53 2.30
N GLU A 35 -15.03 9.84 1.29
CA GLU A 35 -15.58 8.57 0.83
C GLU A 35 -15.36 7.47 1.89
N GLU A 36 -16.39 6.64 2.12
CA GLU A 36 -16.35 5.52 3.06
C GLU A 36 -16.06 4.20 2.34
N LEU A 37 -14.83 3.70 2.51
CA LEU A 37 -14.34 2.48 1.88
C LEU A 37 -13.56 1.65 2.88
N SER A 38 -13.63 0.33 2.71
CA SER A 38 -12.72 -0.62 3.34
C SER A 38 -11.37 -0.64 2.63
N PHE A 39 -10.34 -1.16 3.30
CA PHE A 39 -9.02 -1.31 2.71
C PHE A 39 -9.05 -2.20 1.46
N TYR A 40 -9.87 -3.27 1.46
CA TYR A 40 -10.03 -4.13 0.29
C TYR A 40 -10.70 -3.41 -0.89
N GLU A 41 -11.69 -2.54 -0.65
CA GLU A 41 -12.31 -1.76 -1.71
C GLU A 41 -11.29 -0.80 -2.36
N VAL A 42 -10.40 -0.18 -1.58
CA VAL A 42 -9.28 0.62 -2.12
C VAL A 42 -8.31 -0.25 -2.91
N LEU A 43 -7.94 -1.42 -2.39
CA LEU A 43 -7.06 -2.37 -3.08
C LEU A 43 -7.64 -2.79 -4.43
N LEU A 44 -8.95 -3.06 -4.52
CA LEU A 44 -9.60 -3.41 -5.79
C LEU A 44 -9.51 -2.28 -6.82
N ARG A 45 -9.61 -1.02 -6.40
CA ARG A 45 -9.43 0.15 -7.29
C ARG A 45 -7.98 0.28 -7.75
N ALA A 46 -7.02 0.09 -6.85
CA ALA A 46 -5.60 0.11 -7.20
C ALA A 46 -5.23 -1.00 -8.20
N ARG A 47 -5.87 -2.18 -8.09
CA ARG A 47 -5.67 -3.28 -9.05
C ARG A 47 -6.06 -2.93 -10.48
N GLN A 48 -7.04 -2.04 -10.68
CA GLN A 48 -7.39 -1.53 -12.01
C GLN A 48 -6.25 -0.76 -12.66
N ARG A 49 -5.29 -0.29 -11.86
CA ARG A 49 -4.07 0.43 -12.26
C ARG A 49 -2.81 -0.45 -12.23
N ARG A 50 -2.96 -1.77 -12.03
CA ARG A 50 -1.86 -2.73 -11.83
C ARG A 50 -1.02 -2.43 -10.57
N GLU A 51 -1.58 -1.75 -9.58
CA GLU A 51 -0.93 -1.44 -8.32
C GLU A 51 -1.43 -2.39 -7.21
N ILE A 52 -0.56 -2.70 -6.24
CA ILE A 52 -0.90 -3.49 -5.05
C ILE A 52 -0.79 -2.58 -3.83
N VAL A 53 -1.92 -2.17 -3.26
CA VAL A 53 -1.92 -1.44 -1.98
C VAL A 53 -1.54 -2.39 -0.85
N ILE A 54 -0.46 -2.07 -0.15
CA ILE A 54 0.04 -2.84 1.00
C ILE A 54 -0.16 -2.12 2.33
N GLY A 55 -0.50 -0.83 2.31
CA GLY A 55 -0.70 -0.04 3.51
C GLY A 55 -1.17 1.38 3.24
N TYR A 56 -1.26 2.18 4.29
CA TYR A 56 -1.63 3.60 4.21
C TYR A 56 -0.98 4.41 5.34
N ARG A 57 -0.96 5.73 5.18
CA ARG A 57 -0.65 6.69 6.24
C ARG A 57 -1.73 7.76 6.24
N LEU A 58 -2.28 8.03 7.41
CA LEU A 58 -3.30 9.05 7.58
C LEU A 58 -2.65 10.43 7.63
N ALA A 59 -3.37 11.45 7.14
CA ALA A 59 -2.87 12.82 7.04
C ALA A 59 -2.23 13.34 8.33
N ASN A 60 -2.80 12.97 9.48
CA ASN A 60 -2.39 13.44 10.81
C ASN A 60 -1.53 12.42 11.57
N THR A 61 -0.89 11.48 10.87
CA THR A 61 -0.04 10.45 11.46
C THR A 61 1.32 10.40 10.79
N GLU A 62 2.38 10.26 11.58
CA GLU A 62 3.74 10.19 11.04
C GLU A 62 4.05 8.81 10.44
N LYS A 63 3.51 7.75 11.06
CA LYS A 63 3.83 6.36 10.73
C LYS A 63 2.79 5.76 9.77
N ALA A 64 3.29 5.09 8.73
CA ALA A 64 2.45 4.25 7.88
C ALA A 64 2.08 2.94 8.58
N VAL A 65 0.89 2.43 8.29
CA VAL A 65 0.40 1.11 8.68
C VAL A 65 0.52 0.20 7.47
N ILE A 66 1.46 -0.75 7.53
CA ILE A 66 1.60 -1.81 6.53
C ILE A 66 0.81 -3.03 6.99
N ASN A 67 0.07 -3.64 6.06
CA ASN A 67 -0.80 -4.78 6.30
C ASN A 67 -1.81 -4.54 7.45
N PRO A 68 -2.75 -3.60 7.30
CA PRO A 68 -3.70 -3.26 8.36
C PRO A 68 -4.53 -4.49 8.79
N PRO A 69 -4.86 -4.62 10.09
CA PRO A 69 -5.56 -5.80 10.61
C PRO A 69 -7.04 -5.86 10.16
N ALA A 70 -7.75 -4.73 10.20
CA ALA A 70 -9.19 -4.64 9.91
C ALA A 70 -9.48 -4.27 8.45
N LYS A 71 -9.17 -5.16 7.49
CA LYS A 71 -9.22 -4.82 6.06
C LYS A 71 -10.62 -4.65 5.47
N THR A 72 -11.64 -5.23 6.10
CA THR A 72 -13.04 -5.19 5.66
C THR A 72 -13.83 -4.05 6.30
N GLU A 73 -13.31 -3.46 7.37
CA GLU A 73 -13.99 -2.35 8.05
C GLU A 73 -13.94 -1.11 7.16
N ARG A 74 -15.12 -0.53 6.92
CA ARG A 74 -15.23 0.72 6.18
C ARG A 74 -14.83 1.88 7.07
N ARG A 75 -14.11 2.82 6.47
CA ARG A 75 -13.71 4.06 7.12
C ARG A 75 -13.81 5.22 6.16
N LYS A 76 -14.02 6.40 6.73
CA LYS A 76 -13.97 7.65 6.01
C LYS A 76 -12.51 8.02 5.71
N TRP A 77 -12.20 8.24 4.44
CA TRP A 77 -10.87 8.64 3.98
C TRP A 77 -10.83 10.13 3.63
N SER A 78 -9.65 10.73 3.75
CA SER A 78 -9.37 12.07 3.23
C SER A 78 -8.42 11.98 2.04
N VAL A 79 -8.54 12.91 1.08
CA VAL A 79 -7.59 13.06 -0.03
C VAL A 79 -6.19 13.44 0.44
N LYS A 80 -6.06 13.90 1.69
CA LYS A 80 -4.78 14.16 2.36
C LYS A 80 -4.09 12.88 2.86
N ASP A 81 -4.82 11.77 2.94
CA ASP A 81 -4.23 10.47 3.24
C ASP A 81 -3.38 9.99 2.06
N VAL A 82 -2.47 9.06 2.33
CA VAL A 82 -1.63 8.44 1.31
C VAL A 82 -1.65 6.92 1.44
N PHE A 83 -1.51 6.23 0.32
CA PHE A 83 -1.44 4.77 0.25
C PHE A 83 -0.02 4.34 -0.12
N VAL A 84 0.43 3.25 0.50
CA VAL A 84 1.69 2.59 0.16
C VAL A 84 1.36 1.47 -0.82
N VAL A 85 1.98 1.51 -1.99
CA VAL A 85 1.73 0.54 -3.06
C VAL A 85 3.02 -0.12 -3.53
N ILE A 86 2.89 -1.33 -4.07
CA ILE A 86 3.88 -1.95 -4.93
C ILE A 86 3.39 -1.74 -6.36
N ALA A 87 4.23 -1.16 -7.21
CA ALA A 87 3.94 -0.86 -8.60
C ALA A 87 5.21 -1.01 -9.45
N ASP A 88 5.05 -1.18 -10.77
CA ASP A 88 6.18 -1.15 -11.69
C ASP A 88 6.95 0.18 -11.57
N LYS A 89 8.26 0.13 -11.86
CA LYS A 89 9.09 1.33 -12.01
C LYS A 89 8.52 2.21 -13.13
N GLU A 90 8.38 3.51 -12.85
CA GLU A 90 8.06 4.51 -13.89
C GLU A 90 9.16 4.57 -14.96
#